data_AF-A0A1F3E2T9-F1
#
_entry.id   AF-A0A1F3E2T9-F1
#
_cell.length_a   1.000
_cell.length_b   1.000
_cell.length_c   1.000
_cell.angle_alpha   90.00
_cell.angle_beta   90.00
_cell.angle_gamma   90.00
#
_symmetry.space_group_name_H-M   'P 1'
#
loop_
_entity.id
_entity.type
_entity.pdbx_description
1 polymer ?
#
loop_
_entity_poly.entity_id
_entity_poly.type
_entity_poly.pdbx_seq_one_letter_code
_entity_poly.pdbx_strand_id
1 'polypeptide(L)'
;MYKAVVIGGSAGSFQVITRILNSLPKNFPLPVLLSLHRLKHVRSGFVEALSIKSAIEVVEPSDKDTIKPGKAYLAPSNYHMYIELNKKIALSTEEPVNHSRPSIDLTFETAAQAYRDKIVGIILSGANRDGAYGLQKLKQLGGLAIVQDPNECQVKTMTEASLKMTQVDHIFTTQQIINFLQSLK
;
A
#
# COMPACT_ATOMS: atom_id res chain seq x y z
N MET A 1 1.07 -15.63 11.40
CA MET A 1 2.19 -15.14 10.56
C MET A 1 1.60 -14.52 9.31
N TYR A 2 1.94 -13.28 9.00
CA TYR A 2 1.43 -12.56 7.83
C TYR A 2 1.98 -13.14 6.52
N LYS A 3 1.34 -12.80 5.41
CA LYS A 3 1.63 -13.33 4.06
C LYS A 3 1.75 -12.22 3.00
N ALA A 4 1.34 -11.00 3.31
CA ALA A 4 1.53 -9.82 2.47
C ALA A 4 1.40 -8.53 3.30
N VAL A 5 1.97 -7.46 2.77
CA VAL A 5 1.75 -6.08 3.23
C VAL A 5 1.13 -5.30 2.07
N VAL A 6 0.09 -4.51 2.33
CA VAL A 6 -0.46 -3.54 1.38
C VAL A 6 -0.29 -2.13 1.94
N ILE A 7 0.24 -1.20 1.14
CA ILE A 7 0.54 0.17 1.54
C ILE A 7 -0.13 1.15 0.57
N GLY A 8 -0.87 2.09 1.14
CA GLY A 8 -1.60 3.15 0.41
C GLY A 8 -1.06 4.52 0.76
N GLY A 9 -0.94 5.41 -0.23
CA GLY A 9 -0.45 6.77 0.02
C GLY A 9 -0.65 7.73 -1.14
N SER A 10 -0.58 9.03 -0.87
CA SER A 10 -0.78 10.10 -1.85
C SER A 10 0.15 11.28 -1.56
N ALA A 11 -0.34 12.52 -1.56
CA ALA A 11 0.44 13.71 -1.25
C ALA A 11 1.21 13.55 0.08
N GLY A 12 2.53 13.73 0.01
CA GLY A 12 3.45 13.56 1.15
C GLY A 12 3.90 12.14 1.44
N SER A 13 3.33 11.11 0.79
CA SER A 13 3.73 9.71 1.05
C SER A 13 5.06 9.32 0.42
N PHE A 14 5.53 10.02 -0.63
CA PHE A 14 6.73 9.62 -1.38
C PHE A 14 7.99 9.52 -0.49
N GLN A 15 8.22 10.51 0.36
CA GLN A 15 9.36 10.49 1.29
C GLN A 15 9.22 9.37 2.33
N VAL A 16 8.00 9.11 2.79
CA VAL A 16 7.67 8.08 3.78
C VAL A 16 7.92 6.68 3.20
N ILE A 17 7.35 6.38 2.03
CA ILE A 17 7.51 5.06 1.40
C ILE A 17 8.96 4.80 1.00
N THR A 18 9.69 5.83 0.57
CA THR A 18 11.11 5.74 0.25
C THR A 18 11.93 5.34 1.48
N ARG A 19 11.66 5.95 2.65
CA ARG A 19 12.31 5.58 3.91
C ARG A 19 11.97 4.14 4.31
N ILE A 20 10.70 3.75 4.21
CA ILE A 20 10.27 2.38 4.50
C ILE A 20 11.03 1.38 3.62
N LEU A 21 10.98 1.55 2.29
CA LEU A 21 11.59 0.65 1.33
C LEU A 21 13.11 0.55 1.46
N ASN A 22 13.79 1.64 1.83
CA ASN A 22 15.23 1.65 2.11
C ASN A 22 15.58 0.85 3.37
N SER A 23 14.74 0.93 4.40
CA SER A 23 14.99 0.27 5.68
C SER A 23 14.59 -1.21 5.71
N LEU A 24 13.90 -1.73 4.70
CA LEU A 24 13.60 -3.17 4.64
C LEU A 24 14.88 -4.00 4.44
N PRO A 25 14.98 -5.20 5.03
CA PRO A 25 16.08 -6.10 4.73
C PRO A 25 15.99 -6.58 3.27
N LYS A 26 17.14 -6.80 2.61
CA LYS A 26 17.18 -7.26 1.20
C LYS A 26 16.42 -8.58 0.97
N ASN A 27 16.37 -9.43 1.99
CA ASN A 27 15.65 -10.71 1.99
C ASN A 27 14.28 -10.60 2.70
N PHE A 28 13.60 -9.44 2.62
CA PHE A 28 12.30 -9.24 3.25
C PHE A 28 11.32 -10.37 2.87
N PRO A 29 10.69 -11.05 3.86
CA PRO A 29 10.04 -12.34 3.63
C PRO A 29 8.65 -12.24 3.00
N LEU A 30 8.10 -11.03 2.85
CA LEU A 30 6.73 -10.80 2.36
C LEU A 30 6.73 -10.00 1.06
N PRO A 31 5.72 -10.19 0.19
CA PRO A 31 5.44 -9.23 -0.87
C PRO A 31 4.87 -7.93 -0.28
N VAL A 32 5.23 -6.80 -0.89
CA VAL A 32 4.69 -5.48 -0.57
C VAL A 32 3.86 -4.98 -1.75
N LEU A 33 2.59 -4.70 -1.55
CA LEU A 33 1.66 -4.21 -2.56
C LEU A 33 1.50 -2.70 -2.36
N LEU A 34 1.91 -1.88 -3.33
CA LEU A 34 1.92 -0.43 -3.22
C LEU A 34 0.85 0.17 -4.13
N SER A 35 -0.12 0.86 -3.55
CA SER A 35 -1.07 1.70 -4.29
C SER A 35 -0.82 3.16 -3.93
N LEU A 36 -0.10 3.87 -4.79
CA LEU A 36 0.28 5.26 -4.58
C LEU A 36 -0.34 6.14 -5.65
N HIS A 37 -0.99 7.23 -5.24
CA HIS A 37 -1.49 8.21 -6.20
C HIS A 37 -0.33 8.83 -6.99
N ARG A 38 -0.54 8.92 -8.30
CA ARG A 38 0.43 9.48 -9.25
C ARG A 38 -0.29 10.30 -10.31
N LEU A 39 0.43 11.24 -10.91
CA LEU A 39 -0.09 12.09 -11.98
C LEU A 39 -0.41 11.24 -13.21
N LYS A 40 -1.63 11.37 -13.75
CA LYS A 40 -2.14 10.57 -14.89
C LYS A 40 -1.26 10.64 -16.15
N HIS A 41 -0.56 11.76 -16.34
CA HIS A 41 0.29 12.01 -17.51
C HIS A 41 1.74 11.55 -17.33
N VAL A 42 2.15 11.18 -16.11
CA VAL A 42 3.50 10.68 -15.82
C VAL A 42 3.44 9.16 -15.81
N ARG A 43 3.87 8.57 -16.92
CA ARG A 43 3.82 7.10 -17.13
C ARG A 43 5.07 6.37 -16.65
N SER A 44 6.20 7.05 -16.53
CA SER A 44 7.49 6.46 -16.18
C SER A 44 8.23 7.30 -15.13
N GLY A 45 9.31 6.75 -14.57
CA GLY A 45 10.21 7.43 -13.64
C GLY A 45 9.91 7.15 -12.16
N PHE A 46 8.69 6.75 -11.81
CA PHE A 46 8.31 6.56 -10.41
C PHE A 46 8.73 5.17 -9.89
N VAL A 47 8.70 4.11 -10.70
CA VAL A 47 9.34 2.83 -10.32
C VAL A 47 10.83 3.03 -10.12
N GLU A 48 11.48 3.74 -11.04
CA GLU A 48 12.91 4.03 -11.03
C GLU A 48 13.30 4.86 -9.81
N ALA A 49 12.54 5.90 -9.49
CA ALA A 49 12.77 6.75 -8.33
C ALA A 49 12.67 5.96 -7.00
N LEU A 50 11.71 5.04 -6.89
CA LEU A 50 11.60 4.17 -5.71
C LEU A 50 12.71 3.11 -5.70
N SER A 51 13.03 2.52 -6.86
CA SER A 51 14.05 1.49 -6.99
C SER A 51 15.43 1.97 -6.57
N ILE A 52 15.81 3.21 -6.92
CA ILE A 52 17.09 3.82 -6.52
C ILE A 52 17.29 3.82 -4.99
N LYS A 53 16.20 3.87 -4.23
CA LYS A 53 16.23 4.02 -2.77
C LYS A 53 15.80 2.75 -2.04
N SER A 54 15.29 1.75 -2.73
CA SER A 54 14.77 0.53 -2.11
C SER A 54 15.85 -0.51 -1.88
N ALA A 55 15.75 -1.24 -0.78
CA ALA A 55 16.56 -2.43 -0.51
C ALA A 55 15.99 -3.71 -1.16
N ILE A 56 14.72 -3.68 -1.58
CA ILE A 56 14.04 -4.79 -2.26
C ILE A 56 13.68 -4.39 -3.70
N GLU A 57 13.44 -5.38 -4.55
CA GLU A 57 13.08 -5.12 -5.94
C GLU A 57 11.72 -4.42 -6.03
N VAL A 58 11.65 -3.24 -6.64
CA VAL A 58 10.40 -2.52 -6.92
C VAL A 58 10.04 -2.73 -8.39
N VAL A 59 8.83 -3.20 -8.66
CA VAL A 59 8.36 -3.51 -10.01
C VAL A 59 6.96 -2.94 -10.25
N GLU A 60 6.69 -2.50 -11.48
CA GLU A 60 5.32 -2.39 -11.97
C GLU A 60 4.89 -3.77 -12.49
N PRO A 61 3.77 -4.34 -12.00
CA PRO A 61 3.31 -5.66 -12.40
C PRO A 61 2.64 -5.64 -13.78
N SER A 62 2.70 -6.78 -14.45
CA SER A 62 1.82 -7.12 -15.58
C SER A 62 0.54 -7.81 -15.08
N ASP A 63 -0.50 -7.81 -15.92
CA ASP A 63 -1.72 -8.57 -15.62
C ASP A 63 -1.40 -10.07 -15.46
N LYS A 64 -1.99 -10.69 -14.44
CA LYS A 64 -1.81 -12.09 -14.03
C LYS A 64 -0.42 -12.46 -13.49
N ASP A 65 0.43 -11.48 -13.18
CA ASP A 65 1.68 -11.75 -12.50
C ASP A 65 1.45 -12.43 -11.15
N THR A 66 2.22 -13.49 -10.88
CA THR A 66 2.23 -14.18 -9.59
C THR A 66 2.94 -13.33 -8.55
N ILE A 67 2.29 -13.10 -7.41
CA ILE A 67 2.86 -12.33 -6.30
C ILE A 67 3.92 -13.17 -5.58
N LYS A 68 5.17 -12.71 -5.64
CA LYS A 68 6.34 -13.33 -4.99
C LYS A 68 6.85 -12.50 -3.80
N PRO A 69 7.29 -13.16 -2.71
CA PRO A 69 8.02 -12.54 -1.60
C PRO A 69 9.25 -11.73 -2.04
N GLY A 70 9.67 -10.78 -1.20
CA GLY A 70 10.90 -10.00 -1.43
C GLY A 70 10.79 -8.95 -2.54
N LYS A 71 9.58 -8.66 -3.01
CA LYS A 71 9.30 -7.65 -4.03
C LYS A 71 8.25 -6.64 -3.57
N ALA A 72 8.40 -5.41 -4.03
CA ALA A 72 7.39 -4.37 -3.94
C ALA A 72 6.72 -4.18 -5.31
N TYR A 73 5.41 -4.43 -5.39
CA TYR A 73 4.60 -4.27 -6.59
C TYR A 73 3.89 -2.92 -6.55
N LEU A 74 4.23 -2.03 -7.47
CA LEU A 74 3.65 -0.70 -7.57
C LEU A 74 2.52 -0.69 -8.58
N ALA A 75 1.32 -0.33 -8.12
CA ALA A 75 0.14 -0.20 -8.97
C ALA A 75 0.46 0.69 -10.19
N PRO A 76 0.27 0.19 -11.43
CA PRO A 76 0.63 0.94 -12.62
C PRO A 76 -0.20 2.22 -12.78
N SER A 77 0.39 3.23 -13.43
CA SER A 77 -0.36 4.45 -13.78
C SER A 77 -1.57 4.13 -14.66
N ASN A 78 -2.73 4.74 -14.38
CA ASN A 78 -3.96 4.54 -15.14
C ASN A 78 -4.53 3.11 -15.12
N TYR A 79 -4.10 2.25 -14.18
CA TYR A 79 -4.76 0.97 -13.89
C TYR A 79 -5.17 0.90 -12.43
N HIS A 80 -6.29 0.25 -12.15
CA HIS A 80 -6.58 -0.29 -10.83
C HIS A 80 -5.83 -1.61 -10.67
N MET A 81 -5.22 -1.82 -9.50
CA MET A 81 -4.51 -3.06 -9.17
C MET A 81 -5.34 -3.86 -8.17
N TYR A 82 -5.83 -5.03 -8.60
CA TYR A 82 -6.56 -5.98 -7.77
C TYR A 82 -5.67 -7.16 -7.41
N ILE A 83 -6.01 -7.79 -6.30
CA ILE A 83 -5.38 -9.04 -5.87
C ILE A 83 -6.41 -10.16 -5.95
N GLU A 84 -6.14 -11.13 -6.83
CA GLU A 84 -6.98 -12.31 -7.00
C GLU A 84 -6.79 -13.31 -5.84
N LEU A 85 -7.79 -14.17 -5.62
CA LEU A 85 -7.75 -15.20 -4.56
C LEU A 85 -6.57 -16.18 -4.72
N ASN A 86 -6.17 -16.44 -5.97
CA ASN A 86 -5.03 -17.29 -6.34
C ASN A 86 -3.65 -16.58 -6.20
N LYS A 87 -3.62 -15.38 -5.61
CA LYS A 87 -2.39 -14.57 -5.37
C LYS A 87 -1.73 -14.08 -6.66
N LYS A 88 -2.54 -13.75 -7.65
CA LYS A 88 -2.12 -13.02 -8.84
C LYS A 88 -2.61 -11.59 -8.83
N ILE A 89 -1.91 -10.75 -9.55
CA ILE A 89 -2.31 -9.37 -9.80
C ILE A 89 -3.30 -9.37 -10.97
N ALA A 90 -4.38 -8.59 -10.86
CA ALA A 90 -5.24 -8.27 -11.97
C ALA A 90 -5.28 -6.75 -12.19
N LEU A 91 -5.23 -6.32 -13.45
CA LEU A 91 -5.25 -4.90 -13.81
C LEU A 91 -6.56 -4.55 -14.51
N SER A 92 -7.22 -3.46 -14.07
CA SER A 92 -8.44 -2.95 -14.71
C SER A 92 -8.27 -1.49 -15.13
N THR A 93 -8.95 -1.14 -16.22
CA THR A 93 -9.10 0.25 -16.68
C THR A 93 -10.52 0.77 -16.43
N GLU A 94 -11.24 0.20 -15.46
CA GLU A 94 -12.55 0.72 -15.03
C GLU A 94 -12.48 2.18 -14.56
N GLU A 95 -13.65 2.80 -14.44
CA GLU A 95 -13.76 4.21 -14.11
C GLU A 95 -13.06 4.55 -12.77
N PRO A 96 -12.42 5.71 -12.66
CA PRO A 96 -11.72 6.10 -11.44
C PRO A 96 -12.62 6.11 -10.21
N VAL A 97 -12.20 5.41 -9.16
CA VAL A 97 -12.83 5.45 -7.82
C VAL A 97 -12.19 6.57 -7.00
N ASN A 98 -12.99 7.37 -6.29
CA ASN A 98 -12.52 8.55 -5.56
C ASN A 98 -11.70 9.54 -6.44
N HIS A 99 -12.03 9.63 -7.72
CA HIS A 99 -11.31 10.40 -8.76
C HIS A 99 -9.86 9.93 -9.03
N SER A 100 -9.49 8.74 -8.56
CA SER A 100 -8.13 8.19 -8.67
C SER A 100 -8.08 6.86 -9.42
N ARG A 101 -6.99 6.66 -10.16
CA ARG A 101 -6.63 5.39 -10.79
C ARG A 101 -5.09 5.31 -10.86
N PRO A 102 -4.44 4.54 -9.97
CA PRO A 102 -5.01 3.49 -9.10
C PRO A 102 -5.83 4.02 -7.92
N SER A 103 -6.83 3.22 -7.51
CA SER A 103 -7.56 3.42 -6.25
C SER A 103 -6.93 2.59 -5.14
N ILE A 104 -6.72 3.22 -4.00
CA ILE A 104 -6.19 2.58 -2.79
C ILE A 104 -7.26 1.66 -2.19
N ASP A 105 -8.51 2.12 -2.11
CA ASP A 105 -9.64 1.33 -1.59
C ASP A 105 -9.76 -0.04 -2.28
N LEU A 106 -9.77 -0.06 -3.61
CA LEU A 106 -9.90 -1.31 -4.40
C LEU A 106 -8.72 -2.26 -4.18
N THR A 107 -7.51 -1.72 -4.09
CA THR A 107 -6.31 -2.54 -3.84
C THR A 107 -6.39 -3.18 -2.45
N PHE A 108 -6.77 -2.39 -1.44
CA PHE A 108 -6.86 -2.86 -0.06
C PHE A 108 -7.97 -3.88 0.13
N GLU A 109 -9.17 -3.61 -0.42
CA GLU A 109 -10.31 -4.52 -0.32
C GLU A 109 -10.01 -5.89 -0.92
N THR A 110 -9.46 -5.93 -2.14
CA THR A 110 -9.17 -7.20 -2.81
C THR A 110 -7.97 -7.91 -2.21
N ALA A 111 -6.94 -7.18 -1.76
CA ALA A 111 -5.85 -7.77 -0.99
C ALA A 111 -6.35 -8.42 0.31
N ALA A 112 -7.28 -7.76 1.01
CA ALA A 112 -7.92 -8.33 2.19
C ALA A 112 -8.79 -9.56 1.90
N GLN A 113 -9.55 -9.55 0.80
CA GLN A 113 -10.31 -10.73 0.37
C GLN A 113 -9.40 -11.91 0.09
N ALA A 114 -8.28 -11.67 -0.60
CA ALA A 114 -7.32 -12.72 -0.90
C ALA A 114 -6.63 -13.25 0.37
N TYR A 115 -6.07 -12.36 1.20
CA TYR A 115 -5.16 -12.73 2.30
C TYR A 115 -5.82 -12.87 3.68
N ARG A 116 -7.07 -12.40 3.85
CA ARG A 116 -7.85 -12.50 5.09
C ARG A 116 -7.08 -11.95 6.28
N ASP A 117 -7.01 -12.69 7.38
CA ASP A 117 -6.29 -12.33 8.61
C ASP A 117 -4.76 -12.37 8.47
N LYS A 118 -4.23 -12.72 7.30
CA LYS A 118 -2.78 -12.79 7.04
C LYS A 118 -2.23 -11.56 6.32
N ILE A 119 -2.95 -10.45 6.28
CA ILE A 119 -2.48 -9.20 5.66
C ILE A 119 -2.25 -8.09 6.69
N VAL A 120 -1.25 -7.26 6.40
CA VAL A 120 -1.04 -5.96 7.05
C VAL A 120 -1.43 -4.87 6.05
N GLY A 121 -2.34 -3.98 6.41
CA GLY A 121 -2.69 -2.77 5.66
C GLY A 121 -2.11 -1.52 6.32
N ILE A 122 -1.45 -0.67 5.54
CA ILE A 122 -0.79 0.55 6.03
C ILE A 122 -1.24 1.75 5.20
N ILE A 123 -1.90 2.73 5.82
CA ILE A 123 -2.25 4.00 5.17
C ILE A 123 -1.25 5.09 5.57
N LEU A 124 -0.68 5.77 4.57
CA LEU A 124 0.26 6.87 4.72
C LEU A 124 -0.40 8.23 4.42
N SER A 125 0.37 9.31 4.57
CA SER A 125 0.02 10.68 4.19
C SER A 125 -0.71 10.78 2.83
N GLY A 126 -1.75 11.60 2.75
CA GLY A 126 -2.54 11.80 1.54
C GLY A 126 -3.63 12.88 1.65
N ALA A 127 -4.01 13.43 0.49
CA ALA A 127 -4.91 14.59 0.36
C ALA A 127 -6.41 14.29 0.17
N ASN A 128 -6.81 13.02 0.20
CA ASN A 128 -8.22 12.63 0.07
C ASN A 128 -8.52 11.42 0.97
N ARG A 129 -9.71 10.83 0.83
CA ARG A 129 -10.18 9.71 1.67
C ARG A 129 -9.94 8.32 1.08
N ASP A 130 -9.27 8.22 -0.07
CA ASP A 130 -9.05 6.93 -0.75
C ASP A 130 -8.12 6.06 0.09
N GLY A 131 -8.55 4.85 0.42
CA GLY A 131 -7.89 3.92 1.32
C GLY A 131 -8.59 3.75 2.67
N ALA A 132 -9.44 4.70 3.10
CA ALA A 132 -10.17 4.59 4.36
C ALA A 132 -11.18 3.42 4.33
N TYR A 133 -11.90 3.26 3.23
CA TYR A 133 -12.89 2.19 3.06
C TYR A 133 -12.20 0.84 2.88
N GLY A 134 -11.15 0.78 2.06
CA GLY A 134 -10.34 -0.42 1.87
C GLY A 134 -9.69 -0.89 3.18
N LEU A 135 -9.18 0.03 4.01
CA LEU A 135 -8.63 -0.31 5.33
C LEU A 135 -9.71 -0.83 6.28
N GLN A 136 -10.92 -0.24 6.27
CA GLN A 136 -12.05 -0.75 7.03
C GLN A 136 -12.41 -2.19 6.60
N LYS A 137 -12.47 -2.47 5.29
CA LYS A 137 -12.70 -3.82 4.77
C LYS A 137 -11.60 -4.79 5.16
N LEU A 138 -10.35 -4.35 5.10
CA LEU A 138 -9.20 -5.12 5.57
C LEU A 138 -9.35 -5.51 7.03
N LYS A 139 -9.77 -4.57 7.89
CA LYS A 139 -10.00 -4.82 9.31
C LYS A 139 -11.18 -5.76 9.55
N GLN A 140 -12.29 -5.58 8.83
CA GLN A 140 -13.47 -6.47 8.90
C GLN A 140 -13.14 -7.92 8.53
N LEU A 141 -12.14 -8.14 7.67
CA LEU A 141 -11.66 -9.47 7.27
C LEU A 141 -10.54 -10.01 8.16
N GLY A 142 -10.24 -9.35 9.28
CA GLY A 142 -9.28 -9.78 10.29
C GLY A 142 -7.84 -9.36 10.03
N GLY A 143 -7.57 -8.56 8.99
CA GLY A 143 -6.24 -8.02 8.72
C GLY A 143 -5.80 -7.01 9.79
N LEU A 144 -4.48 -6.81 9.90
CA LEU A 144 -3.90 -5.80 10.78
C LEU A 144 -3.93 -4.43 10.10
N ALA A 145 -4.55 -3.44 10.71
CA ALA A 145 -4.70 -2.09 10.19
C ALA A 145 -3.76 -1.12 10.90
N ILE A 146 -2.85 -0.50 10.15
CA ILE A 146 -1.91 0.52 10.64
C ILE A 146 -2.16 1.82 9.88
N VAL A 147 -2.16 2.94 10.60
CA VAL A 147 -2.21 4.28 10.02
C VAL A 147 -0.97 5.05 10.45
N GLN A 148 -0.32 5.74 9.51
CA GLN A 148 0.74 6.70 9.82
C GLN A 148 0.18 7.78 10.76
N ASP A 149 0.92 8.09 11.82
CA ASP A 149 0.56 9.16 12.76
C ASP A 149 0.24 10.47 11.99
N PRO A 150 -1.01 10.97 12.08
CA PRO A 150 -1.40 12.21 11.42
C PRO A 150 -0.52 13.42 11.76
N ASN A 151 0.17 13.41 12.91
CA ASN A 151 1.07 14.48 13.34
C ASN A 151 2.40 14.49 12.56
N GLU A 152 2.82 13.37 11.96
CA GLU A 152 3.99 13.29 11.07
C GLU A 152 3.62 13.41 9.59
N CYS A 153 2.33 13.42 9.26
CA CYS A 153 1.87 13.48 7.87
C CYS A 153 2.06 14.90 7.32
N GLN A 154 2.71 15.01 6.16
CA GLN A 154 2.71 16.27 5.40
C GLN A 154 1.28 16.65 4.98
N VAL A 155 0.45 15.66 4.63
CA VAL A 155 -0.98 15.85 4.36
C VAL A 155 -1.78 14.76 5.08
N LYS A 156 -2.57 15.17 6.07
CA LYS A 156 -3.22 14.26 7.02
C LYS A 156 -4.64 13.81 6.66
N THR A 157 -5.22 14.29 5.56
CA THR A 157 -6.62 14.03 5.21
C THR A 157 -6.95 12.54 5.10
N MET A 158 -6.05 11.76 4.48
CA MET A 158 -6.23 10.32 4.28
C MET A 158 -6.12 9.50 5.57
N THR A 159 -5.15 9.85 6.42
CA THR A 159 -4.96 9.19 7.70
C THR A 159 -6.09 9.52 8.67
N GLU A 160 -6.51 10.79 8.76
CA GLU A 160 -7.68 11.20 9.55
C GLU A 160 -8.98 10.55 9.06
N ALA A 161 -9.17 10.41 7.74
CA ALA A 161 -10.34 9.72 7.19
C ALA A 161 -10.36 8.24 7.56
N SER A 162 -9.19 7.58 7.53
CA SER A 162 -9.05 6.17 7.94
C SER A 162 -9.38 5.97 9.42
N LEU A 163 -8.87 6.83 10.30
CA LEU A 163 -9.13 6.78 11.75
C LEU A 163 -10.59 7.06 12.10
N LYS A 164 -11.28 7.90 11.34
CA LYS A 164 -12.72 8.15 11.51
C LYS A 164 -13.56 6.94 11.08
N MET A 165 -13.08 6.15 10.13
CA MET A 165 -13.87 5.08 9.49
C MET A 165 -13.71 3.72 10.16
N THR A 166 -12.57 3.45 10.80
CA THR A 166 -12.31 2.15 11.43
C THR A 166 -11.41 2.27 12.65
N GLN A 167 -11.64 1.41 13.64
CA GLN A 167 -10.73 1.25 14.77
C GLN A 167 -9.49 0.47 14.30
N VAL A 168 -8.40 1.20 14.10
CA VAL A 168 -7.12 0.64 13.68
C VAL A 168 -6.40 -0.04 14.83
N ASP A 169 -5.51 -0.97 14.52
CA ASP A 169 -4.68 -1.65 15.53
C ASP A 169 -3.58 -0.71 16.04
N HIS A 170 -3.00 0.07 15.13
CA HIS A 170 -1.88 0.94 15.45
C HIS A 170 -1.95 2.28 14.73
N ILE A 171 -1.66 3.34 15.48
CA ILE A 171 -1.26 4.64 14.95
C ILE A 171 0.25 4.71 15.17
N PHE A 172 1.03 4.67 14.10
CA PHE A 172 2.48 4.57 14.18
C PHE A 172 3.17 5.74 13.48
N THR A 173 4.23 6.25 14.09
CA THR A 173 5.20 7.09 13.39
C THR A 173 5.84 6.31 12.25
N THR A 174 6.46 7.01 11.31
CA THR A 174 7.21 6.40 10.21
C THR A 174 8.27 5.42 10.73
N GLN A 175 8.95 5.77 11.83
CA GLN A 175 9.96 4.91 12.43
C GLN A 175 9.34 3.66 13.07
N GLN A 176 8.18 3.78 13.70
CA GLN A 176 7.46 2.62 14.25
C GLN A 176 6.97 1.68 13.15
N ILE A 177 6.50 2.21 12.01
CA ILE A 177 6.15 1.40 10.83
C ILE A 177 7.37 0.60 10.35
N ILE A 178 8.53 1.26 10.23
CA ILE A 178 9.79 0.61 9.82
C ILE A 178 10.16 -0.51 10.79
N ASN A 179 10.19 -0.22 12.09
CA ASN A 179 10.56 -1.19 13.12
C ASN A 179 9.59 -2.39 13.12
N PHE A 180 8.28 -2.12 12.97
CA PHE A 180 7.26 -3.16 12.85
C PHE A 180 7.54 -4.06 11.64
N LEU A 181 7.76 -3.49 10.45
CA LEU A 181 8.04 -4.25 9.24
C LEU A 181 9.32 -5.07 9.37
N GLN A 182 10.40 -4.52 9.94
CA GLN A 182 11.66 -5.24 10.18
C GLN A 182 11.51 -6.40 11.17
N SER A 183 10.50 -6.36 12.05
CA SER A 183 10.20 -7.44 13.00
C SER A 183 9.48 -8.63 12.36
N LEU A 184 8.93 -8.46 11.15
CA LEU A 184 8.24 -9.52 10.43
C LEU A 184 9.25 -10.55 9.91
N LYS A 185 9.09 -11.79 10.36
CA LYS A 185 9.87 -12.96 9.93
C LYS A 185 9.13 -13.77 8.88
#